data_AF-A0AB35VA09-F1
#
_entry.id   AF-A0AB35VA09-F1
#
_cell.length_a   1.000
_cell.length_b   1.000
_cell.length_c   1.000
_cell.angle_alpha   90.00
_cell.angle_beta   90.00
_cell.angle_gamma   90.00
#
_symmetry.space_group_name_H-M   'P 1'
#
loop_
_entity.id
_entity.type
_entity.pdbx_description
1 polymer ?
#
loop_
_entity_poly.entity_id
_entity_poly.type
_entity_poly.pdbx_seq_one_letter_code
_entity_poly.pdbx_strand_id
1 'polypeptide(L)'
;MYSYEDRIRAVKLYIKLGKRTGATIRQLGYPTKNSLKSWHAEYERCLDLPRGYENSKSKYSLAQREKAVGHYLEYGRNIAATIKALGYPARDSLRAWIYEMHPELHTRVVGRSDGLARPPAV
;
A
#
# COMPACT_ATOMS: atom_id res chain seq x y z
N MET A 1 3.83 3.68 19.98
CA MET A 1 3.08 3.27 18.77
C MET A 1 2.35 1.97 19.11
N TYR A 2 1.03 1.88 18.96
CA TYR A 2 0.28 0.65 19.28
C TYR A 2 0.23 -0.30 18.08
N SER A 3 0.47 -1.59 18.31
CA SER A 3 0.41 -2.64 17.28
C SER A 3 -1.02 -2.81 16.78
N TYR A 4 -1.18 -3.31 15.55
CA TYR A 4 -2.50 -3.63 14.98
C TYR A 4 -3.32 -4.56 15.88
N GLU A 5 -2.66 -5.56 16.46
CA GLU A 5 -3.30 -6.51 17.38
C GLU A 5 -3.84 -5.80 18.64
N ASP A 6 -3.08 -4.85 19.19
CA ASP A 6 -3.49 -4.09 20.37
C ASP A 6 -4.68 -3.17 20.06
N ARG A 7 -4.72 -2.58 18.86
CA ARG A 7 -5.84 -1.75 18.40
C ARG A 7 -7.11 -2.59 18.25
N ILE A 8 -7.02 -3.77 17.64
CA ILE A 8 -8.14 -4.70 17.51
C ILE A 8 -8.63 -5.17 18.87
N ARG A 9 -7.72 -5.56 19.78
CA ARG A 9 -8.08 -5.97 21.14
C ARG A 9 -8.84 -4.85 21.87
N ALA A 10 -8.37 -3.61 21.74
CA ALA A 10 -9.01 -2.45 22.33
C ALA A 10 -10.42 -2.18 21.75
N VAL A 11 -10.58 -2.25 20.43
CA VAL A 11 -11.89 -2.05 19.77
C VAL A 11 -12.86 -3.18 20.12
N LYS A 12 -12.44 -4.44 20.10
CA LYS A 12 -13.27 -5.59 20.52
C LYS A 12 -13.75 -5.44 21.96
N LEU A 13 -12.84 -5.03 22.85
CA LEU A 13 -13.20 -4.80 24.26
C LEU A 13 -14.16 -3.61 24.41
N TYR A 14 -13.96 -2.54 23.65
CA TYR A 14 -14.84 -1.37 23.64
C TYR A 14 -16.26 -1.71 23.19
N ILE A 15 -16.41 -2.56 22.16
CA ILE A 15 -17.72 -3.06 21.70
C ILE A 15 -18.35 -3.95 22.78
N LYS A 16 -17.58 -4.88 23.35
CA LYS A 16 -18.04 -5.79 24.41
C LYS A 16 -18.54 -5.04 25.66
N LEU A 17 -17.90 -3.92 26.00
CA LEU A 17 -18.27 -3.08 27.15
C LEU A 17 -19.37 -2.05 26.83
N GLY A 18 -20.00 -2.12 25.65
CA GLY A 18 -21.09 -1.23 25.26
C GLY A 18 -20.64 0.21 25.05
N LYS A 19 -19.49 0.42 24.38
CA LYS A 19 -18.92 1.75 24.06
C LYS A 19 -18.47 2.58 25.28
N ARG A 20 -18.23 1.92 26.42
CA ARG A 20 -17.72 2.56 27.65
C ARG A 20 -16.21 2.78 27.62
N THR A 21 -15.80 3.90 27.07
CA THR A 21 -14.36 4.26 26.91
C THR A 21 -13.57 4.14 28.22
N GLY A 22 -14.11 4.64 29.33
CA GLY A 22 -13.40 4.63 30.62
C GLY A 22 -13.15 3.21 31.16
N ALA A 23 -14.07 2.27 30.88
CA ALA A 23 -13.91 0.88 31.30
C ALA A 23 -12.82 0.18 30.48
N THR A 24 -12.78 0.41 29.16
CA THR A 24 -11.72 -0.12 28.28
C THR A 24 -10.33 0.37 28.69
N ILE A 25 -10.20 1.66 29.00
CA ILE A 25 -8.91 2.24 29.41
C ILE A 25 -8.46 1.71 30.76
N ARG A 26 -9.37 1.56 31.74
CA ARG A 26 -9.05 0.97 33.04
C ARG A 26 -8.62 -0.49 32.93
N GLN A 27 -9.19 -1.23 31.99
CA GLN A 27 -8.93 -2.66 31.83
C GLN A 27 -7.65 -2.95 31.03
N LEU A 28 -7.32 -2.14 30.03
CA LEU A 28 -6.13 -2.34 29.20
C LEU A 28 -4.93 -1.49 29.64
N GLY A 29 -5.13 -0.39 30.36
CA GLY A 29 -4.05 0.54 30.76
C GLY A 29 -3.51 1.44 29.62
N TYR A 30 -3.97 1.16 28.41
CA TYR A 30 -3.85 1.91 27.16
C TYR A 30 -5.18 1.67 26.41
N PRO A 31 -5.62 2.36 25.35
CA PRO A 31 -5.15 3.55 24.64
C PRO A 31 -5.78 4.86 25.17
N THR A 32 -5.55 5.99 24.49
CA THR A 32 -6.26 7.25 24.83
C THR A 32 -7.70 7.25 24.31
N LYS A 33 -8.57 8.05 24.95
CA LYS A 33 -10.00 8.21 24.57
C LYS A 33 -10.19 8.53 23.08
N ASN A 34 -9.33 9.38 22.52
CA ASN A 34 -9.41 9.80 21.11
C ASN A 34 -8.96 8.69 20.17
N SER A 35 -7.89 7.96 20.51
CA SER A 35 -7.42 6.81 19.72
C SER A 35 -8.51 5.74 19.65
N LEU A 36 -9.17 5.41 20.77
CA LEU A 36 -10.21 4.39 20.79
C LEU A 36 -11.43 4.76 19.91
N LYS A 37 -11.81 6.05 19.90
CA LYS A 37 -12.87 6.55 19.02
C LYS A 37 -12.50 6.48 17.55
N SER A 38 -11.27 6.86 17.18
CA SER A 38 -10.79 6.77 15.80
C SER A 38 -10.77 5.32 15.33
N TRP A 39 -10.22 4.42 16.14
CA TRP A 39 -10.14 2.99 15.85
C TRP A 39 -11.51 2.35 15.70
N HIS A 40 -12.49 2.71 16.53
CA HIS A 40 -13.86 2.23 16.40
C HIS A 40 -14.55 2.77 15.13
N ALA A 41 -14.36 4.06 14.81
CA ALA A 41 -14.95 4.66 13.62
C ALA A 41 -14.36 4.06 12.32
N GLU A 42 -13.05 3.77 12.31
CA GLU A 42 -12.38 3.06 11.21
C GLU A 42 -12.89 1.61 11.10
N TYR A 43 -13.05 0.92 12.23
CA TYR A 43 -13.60 -0.43 12.28
C TYR A 43 -15.05 -0.51 11.75
N GLU A 44 -15.91 0.46 12.08
CA GLU A 44 -17.28 0.54 11.56
C GLU A 44 -17.32 0.82 10.04
N ARG A 45 -16.33 1.53 9.49
CA ARG A 45 -16.31 1.88 8.05
C ARG A 45 -15.77 0.76 7.15
N CYS A 46 -14.78 0.02 7.62
CA CYS A 46 -14.06 -0.95 6.79
C CYS A 46 -14.24 -2.41 7.22
N LEU A 47 -14.94 -2.68 8.34
CA LEU A 47 -14.97 -3.98 9.03
C LEU A 47 -13.58 -4.51 9.45
N ASP A 48 -12.53 -3.73 9.25
CA ASP A 48 -11.15 -4.01 9.62
C ASP A 48 -10.44 -2.70 9.99
N LEU A 49 -9.40 -2.79 10.83
CA LEU A 49 -8.53 -1.66 11.11
C LEU A 49 -7.36 -1.68 10.11
N PRO A 50 -6.89 -0.53 9.61
CA PRO A 50 -5.70 -0.51 8.79
C PRO A 50 -4.50 -1.06 9.59
N ARG A 51 -3.81 -2.06 9.02
CA ARG A 51 -2.70 -2.80 9.67
C ARG A 51 -1.45 -1.93 9.89
N GLY A 52 -1.41 -0.76 9.26
CA GLY A 52 -0.37 0.25 9.40
C GLY A 52 -0.89 1.65 9.10
N TYR A 53 0.02 2.61 9.01
CA TYR A 53 -0.23 3.90 8.33
C TYR A 53 -0.52 3.59 6.85
N GLU A 54 -1.72 3.10 6.54
CA GLU A 54 -2.13 2.97 5.15
C GLU A 54 -2.35 4.37 4.61
N ASN A 55 -1.33 4.78 3.85
CA ASN A 55 -1.16 6.04 3.14
C ASN A 55 -2.49 6.78 2.98
N SER A 56 -2.69 7.75 3.88
CA SER A 56 -3.83 8.67 3.87
C SER A 56 -3.99 9.21 2.45
N LYS A 57 -5.06 8.76 1.78
CA LYS A 57 -5.49 9.18 0.45
C LYS A 57 -4.38 9.08 -0.60
N SER A 58 -4.32 7.97 -1.34
CA SER A 58 -3.66 7.97 -2.65
C SER A 58 -4.09 9.24 -3.39
N LYS A 59 -3.14 10.14 -3.69
CA LYS A 59 -3.39 11.44 -4.35
C LYS A 59 -4.14 11.31 -5.68
N TYR A 60 -4.24 10.08 -6.19
CA TYR A 60 -4.83 9.72 -7.46
C TYR A 60 -5.84 8.58 -7.24
N SER A 61 -7.01 8.75 -7.84
CA SER A 61 -8.07 7.73 -7.82
C SER A 61 -7.63 6.47 -8.57
N LEU A 62 -8.24 5.32 -8.25
CA LEU A 62 -7.95 4.05 -8.93
C LEU A 62 -8.11 4.18 -10.46
N ALA A 63 -9.19 4.82 -10.92
CA ALA A 63 -9.44 5.07 -12.34
C ALA A 63 -8.32 5.89 -13.03
N GLN A 64 -7.73 6.86 -12.32
CA GLN A 64 -6.58 7.62 -12.83
C GLN A 64 -5.33 6.75 -12.92
N ARG A 65 -5.12 5.82 -11.97
CA ARG A 65 -4.00 4.87 -11.99
C ARG A 65 -4.14 3.93 -13.19
N GLU A 66 -5.32 3.34 -13.38
CA GLU A 66 -5.61 2.43 -14.49
C GLU A 66 -5.46 3.12 -15.85
N LYS A 67 -5.99 4.34 -16.01
CA LYS A 67 -5.84 5.10 -17.26
C LYS A 67 -4.36 5.38 -17.59
N ALA A 68 -3.56 5.71 -16.57
CA ALA A 68 -2.13 5.96 -16.77
C ALA A 68 -1.35 4.68 -17.12
N VAL A 69 -1.68 3.54 -16.49
CA VAL A 69 -1.09 2.24 -16.81
C VAL A 69 -1.50 1.76 -18.21
N GLY A 70 -2.78 1.91 -18.58
CA GLY A 70 -3.28 1.56 -19.91
C GLY A 70 -2.57 2.33 -21.02
N HIS A 71 -2.44 3.65 -20.88
CA HIS A 71 -1.69 4.48 -21.82
C HIS A 71 -0.19 4.12 -21.86
N TYR A 72 0.40 3.66 -20.75
CA TYR A 72 1.77 3.16 -20.76
C TYR A 72 1.92 1.87 -21.59
N LEU A 73 0.96 0.95 -21.52
CA LEU A 73 0.98 -0.29 -22.28
C LEU A 73 0.76 -0.06 -23.79
N GLU A 74 -0.20 0.81 -24.13
CA GLU A 74 -0.57 1.11 -25.51
C GLU A 74 0.54 1.86 -26.28
N TYR A 75 1.24 2.79 -25.62
CA TYR A 75 2.27 3.62 -26.25
C TYR A 75 3.70 3.09 -26.08
N GLY A 76 3.86 1.79 -25.89
CA GLY A 76 5.17 1.13 -25.97
C GLY A 76 6.07 1.34 -24.75
N ARG A 77 5.50 1.44 -23.54
CA ARG A 77 6.23 1.44 -22.27
C ARG A 77 7.11 2.68 -22.03
N ASN A 78 6.70 3.83 -22.54
CA ASN A 78 7.40 5.10 -22.33
C ASN A 78 6.75 5.95 -21.23
N ILE A 79 7.36 5.98 -20.04
CA ILE A 79 6.87 6.76 -18.89
C ILE A 79 6.82 8.27 -19.20
N ALA A 80 7.83 8.81 -19.89
CA ALA A 80 7.89 10.24 -20.18
C ALA A 80 6.77 10.67 -21.14
N ALA A 81 6.44 9.83 -22.12
CA ALA A 81 5.32 10.07 -23.04
C ALA A 81 3.97 10.07 -22.30
N THR A 82 3.75 9.10 -21.41
CA THR A 82 2.52 9.02 -20.59
C THR A 82 2.34 10.24 -19.69
N ILE A 83 3.42 10.71 -19.04
CA ILE A 83 3.38 11.90 -18.18
C ILE A 83 3.10 13.15 -19.02
N LYS A 84 3.72 13.27 -20.20
CA LYS A 84 3.50 14.40 -21.11
C LYS A 84 2.07 14.42 -21.67
N ALA A 85 1.48 13.26 -21.93
CA ALA A 85 0.13 13.13 -22.46
C ALA A 85 -0.95 13.38 -21.39
N LEU A 86 -0.76 12.88 -20.17
CA LEU A 86 -1.76 12.96 -19.10
C LEU A 86 -1.54 14.16 -18.15
N GLY A 87 -0.36 14.76 -18.11
CA GLY A 87 -0.01 15.88 -17.21
C GLY A 87 0.16 15.50 -15.74
N TYR A 88 -0.11 14.25 -15.40
CA TYR A 88 0.09 13.56 -14.13
C TYR A 88 0.26 12.07 -14.48
N PRO A 89 0.79 11.17 -13.62
CA PRO A 89 1.40 11.33 -12.29
C PRO A 89 2.92 11.57 -12.36
N ALA A 90 3.59 11.64 -11.21
CA ALA A 90 5.06 11.62 -11.15
C ALA A 90 5.62 10.28 -11.64
N ARG A 91 6.86 10.30 -12.18
CA ARG A 91 7.56 9.12 -12.72
C ARG A 91 7.59 7.95 -11.74
N ASP A 92 7.91 8.20 -10.48
CA ASP A 92 8.00 7.16 -9.45
C ASP A 92 6.63 6.58 -9.10
N SER A 93 5.58 7.40 -9.11
CA SER A 93 4.21 6.95 -8.88
C SER A 93 3.74 6.03 -10.01
N LEU A 94 3.96 6.40 -11.28
CA LEU A 94 3.60 5.53 -12.40
C LEU A 94 4.34 4.19 -12.34
N ARG A 95 5.63 4.23 -12.00
CA ARG A 95 6.46 3.04 -11.86
C ARG A 95 5.96 2.12 -10.74
N ALA A 96 5.63 2.67 -9.57
CA ALA A 96 5.02 1.94 -8.47
C ALA A 96 3.68 1.29 -8.88
N TRP A 97 2.86 1.99 -9.66
CA TRP A 97 1.57 1.45 -10.11
C TRP A 97 1.73 0.33 -11.13
N ILE A 98 2.71 0.43 -12.02
CA ILE A 98 3.06 -0.67 -12.93
C ILE A 98 3.54 -1.89 -12.14
N TYR A 99 4.32 -1.69 -11.06
CA TYR A 99 4.75 -2.77 -10.19
C TYR A 99 3.59 -3.45 -9.45
N GLU A 100 2.66 -2.66 -8.90
CA GLU A 100 1.49 -3.18 -8.19
C GLU A 100 0.51 -3.91 -9.12
N MET A 101 0.31 -3.41 -10.35
CA MET A 101 -0.69 -3.94 -11.29
C MET A 101 -0.14 -5.03 -12.23
N HIS A 102 1.14 -4.95 -12.60
CA HIS A 102 1.78 -5.84 -13.57
C HIS A 102 3.19 -6.23 -13.14
N PRO A 103 3.34 -7.09 -12.11
CA PRO A 103 4.65 -7.57 -11.67
C PRO A 103 5.42 -8.30 -12.78
N GLU A 104 4.72 -8.89 -13.75
CA GLU A 104 5.30 -9.65 -14.87
C GLU A 104 6.15 -8.80 -15.81
N LEU A 105 5.84 -7.50 -15.94
CA LEU A 105 6.58 -6.56 -16.78
C LEU A 105 7.97 -6.22 -16.20
N HIS A 106 8.23 -6.63 -14.97
CA HIS A 106 9.53 -6.47 -14.31
C HIS A 106 10.41 -7.72 -14.38
N THR A 107 9.99 -8.79 -15.07
CA THR A 107 10.88 -9.91 -15.34
C THR A 107 11.98 -9.43 -16.28
N ARG A 108 13.04 -8.82 -15.72
CA ARG A 108 14.36 -8.85 -16.31
C ARG A 108 14.70 -10.33 -16.38
N VAL A 109 14.47 -10.93 -17.54
CA VAL A 109 15.32 -12.02 -17.98
C VAL A 109 16.71 -11.41 -18.02
N VAL A 110 17.40 -11.47 -16.88
CA VAL A 110 18.85 -11.39 -16.86
C VAL A 110 19.24 -12.64 -17.62
N GLY A 111 19.40 -12.50 -18.94
CA GLY A 111 20.12 -13.48 -19.72
C GLY A 111 21.45 -13.63 -19.00
N ARG A 112 21.61 -14.74 -18.29
CA ARG A 112 22.93 -15.19 -17.87
C ARG A 112 23.69 -15.28 -19.18
N SER A 113 24.56 -14.32 -19.45
CA SER A 113 25.61 -14.48 -20.44
C SER A 113 26.42 -15.67 -19.93
N ASP A 114 26.12 -16.85 -20.49
CA ASP A 114 26.87 -18.08 -20.27
C ASP A 114 28.33 -17.75 -20.60
N GLY A 115 29.14 -17.71 -19.55
CA GLY A 115 30.56 -17.42 -19.66
C GLY A 115 31.23 -18.61 -20.33
N LEU A 116 31.19 -18.64 -21.66
CA LEU A 116 31.94 -19.60 -22.45
C LEU A 116 33.44 -19.37 -22.18
N ALA A 117 33.98 -20.35 -21.46
CA ALA A 117 35.36 -20.47 -21.04
C ALA A 117 36.33 -20.22 -22.19
N ARG A 118 37.32 -19.36 -21.95
CA ARG A 118 38.53 -19.28 -22.76
C ARG A 118 39.50 -20.36 -22.25
N PRO A 119 39.91 -21.35 -23.07
CA PRO A 119 40.88 -22.34 -22.63
C PRO A 119 42.28 -21.71 -22.47
N PRO A 120 43.09 -22.18 -21.51
CA PRO A 120 44.46 -21.71 -21.33
C PRO A 120 45.35 -22.19 -22.48
N ALA A 121 46.20 -21.28 -22.99
CA ALA A 121 47.22 -21.60 -23.97
C ALA A 121 48.33 -22.45 -23.31
N VAL A 122 48.77 -23.49 -24.02
CA VAL A 122 49.96 -24.31 -23.75
C VAL A 122 51.22 -23.49 -24.02
#